data_AF-A0A428TKR7-F1
#
_entry.id   AF-A0A428TKR7-F1
#
_cell.length_a   1.000
_cell.length_b   1.000
_cell.length_c   1.000
_cell.angle_alpha   90.00
_cell.angle_beta   90.00
_cell.angle_gamma   90.00
#
_symmetry.space_group_name_H-M   'P 1'
#
loop_
_entity.id
_entity.type
_entity.pdbx_description
1 polymer ?
#
loop_
_entity_poly.entity_id
_entity_poly.type
_entity_poly.pdbx_seq_one_letter_code
_entity_poly.pdbx_strand_id
1 'polypeptide(L)'
;MAPYINTPQSAIDAKTDITNLKDKVNDKPPVADDYMYDFKYNHALPTTDILGIEIPADADPQKEAQGIVDDLSKVLAKGDAQGFADLFLDHGVWRDKLSFTWDYRTFNFKPAILKAATDLFPTTKATNFKFLTPAPKIDSPYPDYAQLQFIVSFETEVVNASAVANAVLTKDGWKLYTLHTVAEKLKQFPEIPPADGHMTGAISWENQRAQDVDSVEPEVLIIGGGQNGLALAARLNALGMKNLIIDHSEEIGAVWKKRYEYLSLHFPHWADDLPYFPYPKH
;
A
#
# COMPACT_ATOMS: atom_id res chain seq x y z
N MET A 1 6.57 11.05 -24.87
CA MET A 1 5.84 12.29 -25.18
C MET A 1 4.55 11.90 -25.90
N ALA A 2 3.40 12.13 -25.27
CA ALA A 2 2.10 11.73 -25.80
C ALA A 2 1.60 12.71 -26.87
N PRO A 3 0.95 12.24 -27.95
CA PRO A 3 0.28 13.10 -28.90
C PRO A 3 -1.08 13.54 -28.36
N TYR A 4 -1.44 14.75 -28.75
CA TYR A 4 -2.52 15.57 -28.24
C TYR A 4 -3.48 15.80 -29.40
N ILE A 5 -4.74 15.45 -29.25
CA ILE A 5 -5.75 15.66 -30.29
C ILE A 5 -6.69 16.75 -29.83
N ASN A 6 -6.56 17.91 -30.45
CA ASN A 6 -7.46 19.03 -30.28
C ASN A 6 -8.72 18.74 -31.11
N THR A 7 -9.84 18.42 -30.46
CA THR A 7 -11.10 18.10 -31.16
C THR A 7 -11.99 19.35 -31.23
N PRO A 8 -12.64 19.67 -32.38
CA PRO A 8 -13.39 20.90 -32.55
C PRO A 8 -14.62 21.03 -31.64
N GLN A 9 -14.89 22.27 -31.22
CA GLN A 9 -15.95 22.74 -30.31
C GLN A 9 -17.39 22.59 -30.85
N SER A 10 -17.81 21.41 -31.32
CA SER A 10 -19.19 21.24 -31.84
C SER A 10 -19.79 19.86 -31.61
N ALA A 11 -19.69 19.30 -30.40
CA ALA A 11 -20.49 18.15 -29.99
C ALA A 11 -20.62 18.01 -28.46
N ILE A 12 -20.98 19.08 -27.74
CA ILE A 12 -21.34 18.97 -26.31
C ILE A 12 -22.61 19.80 -26.05
N ASP A 13 -23.76 19.26 -26.49
CA ASP A 13 -25.08 19.67 -26.00
C ASP A 13 -25.90 18.42 -25.70
N ALA A 14 -25.41 17.64 -24.73
CA ALA A 14 -26.23 16.67 -24.00
C ALA A 14 -26.09 17.01 -22.52
N LYS A 15 -26.84 18.04 -22.07
CA LYS A 15 -27.05 18.27 -20.64
C LYS A 15 -27.93 17.13 -20.12
N THR A 16 -27.30 16.10 -19.57
CA THR A 16 -28.01 15.14 -18.72
C THR A 16 -28.51 15.91 -17.50
N ASP A 17 -29.83 15.98 -17.34
CA ASP A 17 -30.47 16.71 -16.25
C ASP A 17 -30.30 15.91 -14.94
N ILE A 18 -29.26 16.26 -14.18
CA ILE A 18 -28.85 15.57 -12.94
C ILE A 18 -29.74 15.98 -11.74
N THR A 19 -30.82 16.72 -11.98
CA THR A 19 -31.67 17.32 -10.93
C THR A 19 -32.51 16.30 -10.13
N ASN A 20 -32.67 15.07 -10.64
CA ASN A 20 -33.52 14.03 -10.03
C ASN A 20 -32.80 13.03 -9.09
N LEU A 21 -31.55 13.25 -8.69
CA LEU A 21 -30.86 12.40 -7.70
C LEU A 21 -31.02 12.87 -6.24
N LYS A 22 -31.91 13.83 -5.97
CA LYS A 22 -32.03 14.44 -4.63
C LYS A 22 -32.83 13.64 -3.61
N ASP A 23 -33.47 12.54 -3.98
CA ASP A 23 -34.34 11.82 -3.06
C ASP A 23 -33.64 10.59 -2.47
N LYS A 24 -33.42 10.68 -1.14
CA LYS A 24 -32.80 9.73 -0.18
C LYS A 24 -31.30 9.93 0.09
N VAL A 25 -30.91 11.15 0.44
CA VAL A 25 -29.74 11.32 1.31
C VAL A 25 -30.14 10.84 2.70
N ASN A 26 -29.46 9.81 3.20
CA ASN A 26 -29.61 9.35 4.57
C ASN A 26 -29.14 10.49 5.49
N ASP A 27 -29.99 11.03 6.36
CA ASP A 27 -29.67 12.17 7.25
C ASP A 27 -28.56 11.86 8.26
N LYS A 28 -28.09 10.61 8.32
CA LYS A 28 -26.86 10.24 9.00
C LYS A 28 -25.76 10.04 7.95
N PRO A 29 -24.69 10.85 7.97
CA PRO A 29 -23.55 10.57 7.13
C PRO A 29 -23.04 9.15 7.47
N PRO A 30 -22.57 8.37 6.47
CA PRO A 30 -22.08 7.01 6.69
C PRO A 30 -20.92 6.93 7.68
N VAL A 31 -20.30 8.09 7.98
CA VAL A 31 -19.18 8.29 8.88
C VAL A 31 -19.42 9.59 9.65
N ALA A 32 -19.15 9.62 10.96
CA ALA A 32 -19.28 10.84 11.77
C ALA A 32 -18.28 11.92 11.30
N ASP A 33 -18.63 13.20 11.46
CA ASP A 33 -17.80 14.33 11.01
C ASP A 33 -16.41 14.36 11.68
N ASP A 34 -16.31 13.81 12.88
CA ASP A 34 -15.09 13.69 13.67
C ASP A 34 -14.40 12.33 13.54
N TYR A 35 -14.90 11.40 12.73
CA TYR A 35 -14.38 10.03 12.66
C TYR A 35 -12.86 9.95 12.39
N MET A 36 -12.32 10.85 11.56
CA MET A 36 -10.86 10.91 11.32
C MET A 36 -10.06 11.44 12.53
N TYR A 37 -10.70 12.17 13.45
CA TYR A 37 -10.10 12.83 14.61
C TYR A 37 -10.53 12.23 15.96
N ASP A 38 -11.47 11.28 15.95
CA ASP A 38 -11.99 10.63 17.15
C ASP A 38 -10.95 9.68 17.77
N PHE A 39 -10.08 9.09 16.93
CA PHE A 39 -8.96 8.30 17.44
C PHE A 39 -7.91 9.20 18.10
N LYS A 40 -7.86 9.15 19.43
CA LYS A 40 -6.81 9.77 20.24
C LYS A 40 -5.91 8.69 20.83
N TYR A 41 -4.67 8.64 20.36
CA TYR A 41 -3.66 7.81 21.00
C TYR A 41 -3.31 8.42 22.37
N ASN A 42 -3.90 7.88 23.43
CA ASN A 42 -3.77 8.38 24.80
C ASN A 42 -2.97 7.42 25.70
N HIS A 43 -2.18 6.55 25.10
CA HIS A 43 -1.34 5.59 25.82
C HIS A 43 0.10 6.08 25.85
N ALA A 44 0.81 5.72 26.92
CA ALA A 44 2.21 6.06 27.01
C ALA A 44 3.01 5.29 25.95
N LEU A 45 4.04 5.92 25.38
CA LEU A 45 4.94 5.24 24.46
C LEU A 45 5.70 4.14 25.23
N PRO A 46 6.10 3.04 24.58
CA PRO A 46 6.82 1.96 25.25
C PRO A 46 8.29 2.33 25.48
N THR A 47 8.53 3.33 26.31
CA THR A 47 9.88 3.77 26.70
C THR A 47 10.49 2.81 27.71
N THR A 48 11.82 2.84 27.85
CA THR A 48 12.57 2.04 28.82
C THR A 48 12.02 2.16 30.24
N ASP A 49 11.64 3.37 30.66
CA ASP A 49 11.05 3.63 31.99
C ASP A 49 9.70 2.92 32.20
N ILE A 50 8.88 2.88 31.15
CA ILE A 50 7.55 2.27 31.19
C ILE A 50 7.65 0.74 31.10
N LEU A 51 8.54 0.24 30.23
CA LEU A 51 8.78 -1.19 30.07
C LEU A 51 9.54 -1.78 31.28
N GLY A 52 10.33 -0.95 31.95
CA GLY A 52 11.14 -1.31 33.11
C GLY A 52 12.22 -2.35 32.79
N ILE A 53 12.68 -2.38 31.53
CA ILE A 53 13.72 -3.27 31.02
C ILE A 53 14.44 -2.61 29.84
N GLU A 54 15.75 -2.77 29.78
CA GLU A 54 16.59 -2.37 28.65
C GLU A 54 16.92 -3.56 27.77
N ILE A 55 17.09 -3.32 26.46
CA ILE A 55 17.57 -4.35 25.55
C ILE A 55 19.05 -4.62 25.85
N PRO A 56 19.46 -5.87 26.10
CA PRO A 56 20.86 -6.21 26.36
C PRO A 56 21.77 -5.76 25.21
N ALA A 57 22.95 -5.21 25.54
CA ALA A 57 23.91 -4.72 24.54
C ALA A 57 24.48 -5.84 23.64
N ASP A 58 24.43 -7.08 24.11
CA ASP A 58 24.86 -8.29 23.40
C ASP A 58 23.69 -9.05 22.75
N ALA A 59 22.48 -8.48 22.74
CA ALA A 59 21.34 -9.08 22.06
C ALA A 59 21.61 -9.21 20.55
N ASP A 60 21.46 -10.43 20.02
CA ASP A 60 21.60 -10.71 18.60
C ASP A 60 20.26 -10.41 17.87
N PRO A 61 20.16 -9.32 17.09
CA PRO A 61 18.90 -8.93 16.46
C PRO A 61 18.32 -10.02 15.56
N GLN A 62 19.18 -10.80 14.89
CA GLN A 62 18.75 -11.83 13.96
C GLN A 62 18.13 -13.01 14.72
N LYS A 63 18.75 -13.41 15.82
CA LYS A 63 18.25 -14.49 16.68
C LYS A 63 16.93 -14.09 17.37
N GLU A 64 16.87 -12.89 17.93
CA GLU A 64 15.67 -12.40 18.61
C GLU A 64 14.50 -12.25 17.63
N ALA A 65 14.75 -11.73 16.43
CA ALA A 65 13.73 -11.62 15.39
C ALA A 65 13.26 -13.00 14.90
N GLN A 66 14.17 -13.98 14.79
CA GLN A 66 13.80 -15.34 14.38
C GLN A 66 12.78 -15.96 15.35
N GLY A 67 12.95 -15.78 16.66
CA GLY A 67 11.98 -16.27 17.65
C GLY A 67 10.58 -15.70 17.43
N ILE A 68 10.48 -14.39 17.19
CA ILE A 68 9.19 -13.72 16.91
C ILE A 68 8.59 -14.22 15.59
N VAL A 69 9.42 -14.41 14.56
CA VAL A 69 8.98 -14.88 13.23
C VAL A 69 8.50 -16.34 13.28
N ASP A 70 9.14 -17.18 14.08
CA ASP A 70 8.72 -18.57 14.28
C ASP A 70 7.34 -18.64 14.95
N ASP A 71 7.11 -17.81 15.96
CA ASP A 71 5.80 -17.69 16.62
C ASP A 71 4.74 -17.13 15.66
N LEU A 72 5.06 -16.07 14.91
CA LEU A 72 4.18 -15.52 13.87
C LEU A 72 3.79 -16.57 12.84
N SER A 73 4.78 -17.28 12.30
CA SER A 73 4.59 -18.35 11.32
C SER A 73 3.65 -19.44 11.86
N LYS A 74 3.85 -19.85 13.11
CA LYS A 74 3.04 -20.87 13.78
C LYS A 74 1.59 -20.42 13.99
N VAL A 75 1.35 -19.22 14.53
CA VAL A 75 -0.01 -18.74 14.84
C VAL A 75 -0.79 -18.44 13.56
N LEU A 76 -0.15 -17.82 12.56
CA LEU A 76 -0.79 -17.47 11.29
C LEU A 76 -1.06 -18.69 10.40
N ALA A 77 -0.19 -19.71 10.42
CA ALA A 77 -0.44 -20.95 9.69
C ALA A 77 -1.61 -21.75 10.28
N LYS A 78 -1.78 -21.71 11.61
CA LYS A 78 -2.88 -22.38 12.31
C LYS A 78 -4.19 -21.58 12.27
N GLY A 79 -4.10 -20.28 12.03
CA GLY A 79 -5.22 -19.35 12.21
C GLY A 79 -5.57 -19.12 13.68
N ASP A 80 -4.56 -19.13 14.55
CA ASP A 80 -4.70 -18.91 15.99
C ASP A 80 -4.77 -17.40 16.29
N ALA A 81 -5.99 -16.88 16.33
CA ALA A 81 -6.24 -15.46 16.58
C ALA A 81 -5.78 -15.01 17.98
N GLN A 82 -5.95 -15.86 18.99
CA GLN A 82 -5.55 -15.55 20.36
C GLN A 82 -4.03 -15.50 20.47
N GLY A 83 -3.35 -16.54 19.97
CA GLY A 83 -1.90 -16.59 19.93
C GLY A 83 -1.30 -15.39 19.18
N PHE A 84 -1.89 -15.00 18.05
CA PHE A 84 -1.45 -13.81 17.31
C PHE A 84 -1.62 -12.52 18.10
N ALA A 85 -2.79 -12.30 18.72
CA ALA A 85 -3.02 -11.12 19.54
C ALA A 85 -2.07 -11.06 20.75
N ASP A 86 -1.70 -12.22 21.30
CA ASP A 86 -0.77 -12.32 22.44
C ASP A 86 0.69 -11.99 22.07
N LEU A 87 1.04 -11.97 20.79
CA LEU A 87 2.35 -11.46 20.34
C LEU A 87 2.46 -9.94 20.42
N PHE A 88 1.34 -9.22 20.49
CA PHE A 88 1.34 -7.76 20.56
C PHE A 88 1.44 -7.26 21.99
N LEU A 89 1.99 -6.05 22.11
CA LEU A 89 1.79 -5.20 23.28
C LEU A 89 0.30 -4.85 23.40
N ASP A 90 -0.22 -4.60 24.60
CA ASP A 90 -1.63 -4.24 24.81
C ASP A 90 -2.07 -3.06 23.94
N HIS A 91 -1.16 -2.08 23.76
CA HIS A 91 -1.36 -0.90 22.92
C HIS A 91 -0.65 -0.99 21.55
N GLY A 92 -0.33 -2.21 21.10
CA GLY A 92 0.26 -2.44 19.79
C GLY A 92 -0.72 -2.14 18.64
N VAL A 93 -0.20 -1.97 17.43
CA VAL A 93 -0.98 -1.63 16.24
C VAL A 93 -0.67 -2.57 15.10
N TRP A 94 -1.70 -3.11 14.47
CA TRP A 94 -1.59 -3.86 13.21
C TRP A 94 -2.22 -3.08 12.07
N ARG A 95 -1.43 -2.72 11.07
CA ARG A 95 -1.91 -2.14 9.81
C ARG A 95 -1.84 -3.20 8.72
N ASP A 96 -2.96 -3.45 8.05
CA ASP A 96 -3.01 -4.33 6.88
C ASP A 96 -3.36 -3.53 5.62
N LYS A 97 -2.60 -3.77 4.56
CA LYS A 97 -2.88 -3.31 3.20
C LYS A 97 -3.06 -4.52 2.31
N LEU A 98 -4.32 -4.92 2.14
CA LEU A 98 -4.74 -5.95 1.20
C LEU A 98 -4.20 -7.38 1.44
N SER A 99 -3.40 -7.65 2.47
CA SER A 99 -2.82 -9.00 2.67
C SER A 99 -3.83 -9.97 3.24
N PHE A 100 -4.67 -9.49 4.16
CA PHE A 100 -5.71 -10.27 4.84
C PHE A 100 -7.11 -9.69 4.62
N THR A 101 -7.20 -8.35 4.63
CA THR A 101 -8.48 -7.64 4.67
C THR A 101 -9.07 -7.30 3.31
N TRP A 102 -8.26 -7.36 2.24
CA TRP A 102 -8.59 -6.79 0.93
C TRP A 102 -8.97 -5.30 0.98
N ASP A 103 -8.53 -4.60 2.03
CA ASP A 103 -8.77 -3.18 2.24
C ASP A 103 -7.54 -2.54 2.93
N TYR A 104 -7.60 -1.24 3.21
CA TYR A 104 -6.60 -0.50 3.97
C TYR A 104 -7.10 -0.32 5.39
N ARG A 105 -6.71 -1.23 6.30
CA ARG A 105 -7.22 -1.26 7.67
C ARG A 105 -6.11 -1.07 8.69
N THR A 106 -6.44 -0.44 9.81
CA THR A 106 -5.58 -0.32 10.98
C THR A 106 -6.37 -0.76 12.19
N PHE A 107 -5.84 -1.75 12.91
CA PHE A 107 -6.40 -2.32 14.11
C PHE A 107 -5.58 -1.83 15.28
N ASN A 108 -6.15 -0.90 16.04
CA ASN A 108 -5.51 -0.31 17.19
C ASN A 108 -5.80 -1.16 18.43
N PHE A 109 -4.72 -1.60 19.09
CA PHE A 109 -4.72 -2.29 20.37
C PHE A 109 -5.19 -3.74 20.30
N LYS A 110 -4.77 -4.50 21.31
CA LYS A 110 -4.95 -5.95 21.38
C LYS A 110 -6.41 -6.41 21.18
N PRO A 111 -7.45 -5.76 21.74
CA PRO A 111 -8.83 -6.19 21.51
C PRO A 111 -9.28 -6.09 20.04
N ALA A 112 -8.88 -5.02 19.33
CA ALA A 112 -9.24 -4.87 17.91
C ALA A 112 -8.45 -5.84 17.03
N ILE A 113 -7.17 -6.06 17.36
CA ILE A 113 -6.31 -7.05 16.70
C ILE A 113 -6.89 -8.45 16.85
N LEU A 114 -7.28 -8.85 18.07
CA LEU A 114 -7.90 -10.14 18.34
C LEU A 114 -9.19 -10.32 17.56
N LYS A 115 -10.06 -9.30 17.55
CA LYS A 115 -11.30 -9.34 16.78
C LYS A 115 -11.02 -9.54 15.28
N ALA A 116 -10.12 -8.73 14.71
CA ALA A 116 -9.76 -8.83 13.30
C ALA A 116 -9.15 -10.19 12.97
N ALA A 117 -8.23 -10.69 13.77
CA ALA A 117 -7.61 -12.00 13.59
C ALA A 117 -8.66 -13.13 13.64
N THR A 118 -9.62 -13.04 14.56
CA THR A 118 -10.73 -14.02 14.68
C THR A 118 -11.59 -14.05 13.43
N ASP A 119 -11.85 -12.89 12.83
CA ASP A 119 -12.67 -12.78 11.62
C ASP A 119 -11.91 -13.21 10.35
N LEU A 120 -10.61 -12.91 10.26
CA LEU A 120 -9.82 -13.03 9.03
C LEU A 120 -9.10 -14.38 8.88
N PHE A 121 -8.50 -14.89 9.96
CA PHE A 121 -7.60 -16.05 9.87
C PHE A 121 -8.26 -17.40 9.54
N PRO A 122 -9.57 -17.62 9.79
CA PRO A 122 -10.25 -18.82 9.29
C PRO A 122 -10.22 -18.93 7.75
N THR A 123 -10.17 -17.80 7.05
CA THR A 123 -10.19 -17.75 5.58
C THR A 123 -8.84 -17.40 4.97
N THR A 124 -7.99 -16.67 5.68
CA THR A 124 -6.70 -16.22 5.17
C THR A 124 -5.57 -16.57 6.12
N LYS A 125 -4.88 -17.67 5.81
CA LYS A 125 -3.68 -18.13 6.51
C LYS A 125 -2.43 -17.57 5.85
N ALA A 126 -1.36 -17.40 6.64
CA ALA A 126 -0.06 -16.98 6.13
C ALA A 126 1.04 -17.98 6.49
N THR A 127 1.95 -18.21 5.54
CA THR A 127 3.03 -19.19 5.65
C THR A 127 4.31 -18.71 4.96
N ASN A 128 5.37 -19.51 5.02
CA ASN A 128 6.65 -19.29 4.31
C ASN A 128 7.32 -17.95 4.60
N PHE A 129 7.40 -17.62 5.89
CA PHE A 129 8.08 -16.43 6.38
C PHE A 129 9.59 -16.48 6.09
N LYS A 130 10.13 -15.41 5.50
CA LYS A 130 11.58 -15.27 5.23
C LYS A 130 12.01 -13.83 5.43
N PHE A 131 13.15 -13.61 6.08
CA PHE A 131 13.70 -12.27 6.23
C PHE A 131 14.01 -11.62 4.88
N LEU A 132 13.69 -10.33 4.79
CA LEU A 132 14.04 -9.45 3.67
C LEU A 132 15.15 -8.48 4.10
N THR A 133 15.64 -7.71 3.15
CA THR A 133 16.60 -6.63 3.39
C THR A 133 15.88 -5.31 3.71
N PRO A 134 16.42 -4.48 4.62
CA PRO A 134 17.58 -4.72 5.48
C PRO A 134 17.34 -5.83 6.52
N ALA A 135 18.43 -6.47 6.95
CA ALA A 135 18.40 -7.50 8.00
C ALA A 135 17.86 -6.93 9.33
N PRO A 136 17.36 -7.79 10.24
CA PRO A 136 16.93 -7.38 11.57
C PRO A 136 17.96 -6.51 12.26
N LYS A 137 17.50 -5.42 12.88
CA LYS A 137 18.35 -4.48 13.63
C LYS A 137 17.65 -4.02 14.88
N ILE A 138 18.42 -3.77 15.94
CA ILE A 138 17.95 -3.00 17.08
C ILE A 138 18.25 -1.53 16.77
N ASP A 139 17.21 -0.70 16.79
CA ASP A 139 17.28 0.73 16.52
C ASP A 139 16.89 1.49 17.79
N SER A 140 17.61 2.56 18.12
CA SER A 140 17.36 3.41 19.29
C SER A 140 17.27 4.86 18.83
N PRO A 141 16.14 5.28 18.24
CA PRO A 141 16.01 6.64 17.70
C PRO A 141 15.97 7.70 18.82
N TYR A 142 15.67 7.30 20.06
CA TYR A 142 15.73 8.14 21.25
C TYR A 142 16.47 7.41 22.40
N PRO A 143 17.02 8.13 23.39
CA PRO A 143 17.74 7.51 24.51
C PRO A 143 16.87 6.58 25.38
N ASP A 144 15.58 6.87 25.46
CA ASP A 144 14.59 6.16 26.28
C ASP A 144 13.70 5.21 25.44
N TYR A 145 14.04 4.98 24.17
CA TYR A 145 13.26 4.11 23.29
C TYR A 145 14.15 3.36 22.32
N ALA A 146 14.09 2.03 22.43
CA ALA A 146 14.74 1.10 21.52
C ALA A 146 13.75 0.03 21.03
N GLN A 147 13.90 -0.39 19.78
CA GLN A 147 13.03 -1.38 19.14
C GLN A 147 13.86 -2.35 18.29
N LEU A 148 13.43 -3.61 18.24
CA LEU A 148 13.89 -4.57 17.24
C LEU A 148 13.01 -4.41 15.99
N GLN A 149 13.63 -3.97 14.90
CA GLN A 149 12.98 -3.82 13.59
C GLN A 149 13.43 -4.92 12.64
N PHE A 150 12.48 -5.51 11.93
CA PHE A 150 12.76 -6.50 10.90
C PHE A 150 11.70 -6.50 9.80
N ILE A 151 12.09 -6.99 8.62
CA ILE A 151 11.22 -7.13 7.46
C ILE A 151 11.17 -8.60 7.06
N VAL A 152 9.98 -9.12 6.82
CA VAL A 152 9.77 -10.48 6.33
C VAL A 152 8.89 -10.49 5.10
N SER A 153 9.15 -11.41 4.19
CA SER A 153 8.18 -11.86 3.20
C SER A 153 7.37 -12.99 3.79
N PHE A 154 6.14 -13.13 3.33
CA PHE A 154 5.28 -14.28 3.57
C PHE A 154 4.33 -14.46 2.40
N GLU A 155 3.51 -15.50 2.46
CA GLU A 155 2.46 -15.67 1.48
C GLU A 155 1.16 -16.15 2.11
N THR A 156 0.06 -15.71 1.51
CA THR A 156 -1.25 -16.30 1.70
C THR A 156 -1.56 -17.24 0.53
N GLU A 157 -2.79 -17.75 0.45
CA GLU A 157 -3.23 -18.53 -0.71
C GLU A 157 -3.13 -17.73 -2.02
N VAL A 158 -3.41 -16.42 -1.97
CA VAL A 158 -3.65 -15.57 -3.15
C VAL A 158 -2.59 -14.51 -3.39
N VAL A 159 -1.86 -14.07 -2.36
CA VAL A 159 -0.83 -13.03 -2.48
C VAL A 159 0.53 -13.48 -1.98
N ASN A 160 1.58 -12.96 -2.63
CA ASN A 160 2.88 -12.78 -1.98
C ASN A 160 2.87 -11.42 -1.28
N ALA A 161 3.32 -11.40 -0.04
CA ALA A 161 3.20 -10.25 0.84
C ALA A 161 4.51 -9.98 1.58
N SER A 162 4.63 -8.78 2.11
CA SER A 162 5.70 -8.38 3.01
C SER A 162 5.12 -7.85 4.31
N ALA A 163 5.91 -7.91 5.38
CA ALA A 163 5.59 -7.28 6.64
C ALA A 163 6.81 -6.52 7.19
N VAL A 164 6.56 -5.33 7.72
CA VAL A 164 7.51 -4.60 8.56
C VAL A 164 7.03 -4.70 10.00
N ALA A 165 7.87 -5.19 10.88
CA ALA A 165 7.58 -5.36 12.30
C ALA A 165 8.54 -4.53 13.14
N ASN A 166 8.01 -3.88 14.18
CA ASN A 166 8.79 -3.27 15.24
C ASN A 166 8.35 -3.91 16.56
N ALA A 167 9.29 -4.51 17.27
CA ALA A 167 9.07 -5.15 18.57
C ALA A 167 9.84 -4.42 19.68
N VAL A 168 9.28 -4.42 20.87
CA VAL A 168 9.91 -3.91 22.09
C VAL A 168 10.12 -5.04 23.09
N LEU A 169 11.18 -4.96 23.88
CA LEU A 169 11.46 -5.95 24.92
C LEU A 169 10.64 -5.59 26.18
N THR A 170 9.89 -6.55 26.68
CA THR A 170 9.12 -6.42 27.93
C THR A 170 9.64 -7.43 28.95
N LYS A 171 9.17 -7.34 30.21
CA LYS A 171 9.49 -8.34 31.25
C LYS A 171 9.01 -9.76 30.89
N ASP A 172 8.00 -9.85 30.02
CA ASP A 172 7.42 -11.11 29.52
C ASP A 172 8.05 -11.56 28.18
N GLY A 173 9.12 -10.88 27.74
CA GLY A 173 9.80 -11.12 26.45
C GLY A 173 9.42 -10.10 25.38
N TRP A 174 9.78 -10.41 24.13
CA TRP A 174 9.52 -9.52 23.00
C TRP A 174 8.04 -9.44 22.66
N LYS A 175 7.56 -8.22 22.42
CA LYS A 175 6.19 -7.94 21.97
C LYS A 175 6.19 -7.03 20.75
N LEU A 176 5.33 -7.32 19.78
CA LEU A 176 5.09 -6.47 18.63
C LEU A 176 4.45 -5.16 19.10
N TYR A 177 5.12 -4.04 18.84
CA TYR A 177 4.55 -2.72 19.03
C TYR A 177 3.81 -2.28 17.76
N THR A 178 4.42 -2.48 16.58
CA THR A 178 3.73 -2.28 15.31
C THR A 178 3.99 -3.42 14.33
N LEU A 179 2.96 -3.79 13.58
CA LEU A 179 3.05 -4.71 12.45
C LEU A 179 2.35 -4.09 11.26
N HIS A 180 3.02 -4.00 10.12
CA HIS A 180 2.44 -3.53 8.87
C HIS A 180 2.56 -4.63 7.82
N THR A 181 1.44 -5.19 7.37
CA THR A 181 1.36 -6.22 6.33
C THR A 181 0.90 -5.62 5.02
N VAL A 182 1.56 -5.96 3.92
CA VAL A 182 1.26 -5.42 2.57
C VAL A 182 1.27 -6.55 1.54
N ALA A 183 0.20 -6.65 0.74
CA ALA A 183 0.20 -7.50 -0.43
C ALA A 183 1.09 -6.87 -1.51
N GLU A 184 2.12 -7.59 -1.94
CA GLU A 184 3.06 -7.12 -2.96
C GLU A 184 2.61 -7.54 -4.35
N LYS A 185 2.09 -8.78 -4.47
CA LYS A 185 1.73 -9.40 -5.76
C LYS A 185 0.57 -10.37 -5.60
N LEU A 186 -0.30 -10.43 -6.60
CA LEU A 186 -1.29 -11.50 -6.75
C LEU A 186 -0.62 -12.68 -7.47
N LYS A 187 -0.72 -13.88 -6.90
CA LYS A 187 -0.06 -15.08 -7.43
C LYS A 187 -0.57 -15.49 -8.81
N GLN A 188 -1.87 -15.29 -9.05
CA GLN A 188 -2.54 -15.71 -10.30
C GLN A 188 -2.46 -14.66 -11.41
N PHE A 189 -1.97 -13.45 -11.11
CA PHE A 189 -1.92 -12.33 -12.04
C PHE A 189 -0.50 -11.72 -12.05
N PRO A 190 0.51 -12.47 -12.52
CA PRO A 190 1.86 -11.94 -12.64
C PRO A 190 1.94 -10.85 -13.70
N GLU A 191 2.89 -9.92 -13.54
CA GLU A 191 3.17 -8.91 -14.57
C GLU A 191 3.78 -9.57 -15.81
N ILE A 192 3.31 -9.11 -16.98
CA ILE A 192 3.83 -9.44 -18.30
C ILE A 192 5.20 -8.77 -18.47
N PRO A 193 6.24 -9.51 -18.88
CA PRO A 193 7.55 -8.93 -19.17
C PRO A 193 7.44 -7.80 -20.20
N PRO A 194 8.19 -6.70 -20.04
CA PRO A 194 8.19 -5.63 -21.02
C PRO A 194 8.71 -6.17 -22.37
N ALA A 195 8.11 -5.71 -23.46
CA ALA A 195 8.63 -5.96 -24.80
C ALA A 195 10.04 -5.35 -24.94
N ASP A 196 10.86 -5.91 -25.83
CA ASP A 196 12.22 -5.45 -26.11
C ASP A 196 12.31 -4.03 -26.72
N GLY A 197 11.16 -3.40 -26.97
CA GLY A 197 11.05 -2.03 -27.47
C GLY A 197 11.37 -1.89 -28.96
N HIS A 198 11.67 -2.99 -29.66
CA HIS A 198 11.96 -2.96 -31.09
C HIS A 198 10.67 -2.86 -31.90
N MET A 199 10.67 -1.96 -32.89
CA MET A 199 9.61 -1.93 -33.88
C MET A 199 9.76 -3.14 -34.81
N THR A 200 8.90 -4.13 -34.63
CA THR A 200 8.87 -5.35 -35.45
C THR A 200 7.69 -5.39 -36.43
N GLY A 201 6.76 -4.45 -36.32
CA GLY A 201 5.55 -4.36 -37.15
C GLY A 201 5.70 -3.50 -38.41
N ALA A 202 4.75 -3.64 -39.34
CA ALA A 202 4.67 -2.83 -40.57
C ALA A 202 4.07 -1.43 -40.34
N ILE A 203 3.54 -1.16 -39.15
CA ILE A 203 2.87 0.10 -38.77
C ILE A 203 3.77 0.84 -37.78
N SER A 204 3.94 2.16 -37.96
CA SER A 204 4.71 2.98 -37.03
C SER A 204 4.05 3.02 -35.64
N TRP A 205 4.82 3.28 -34.58
CA TRP A 205 4.26 3.35 -33.23
C TRP A 205 3.21 4.45 -33.10
N GLU A 206 3.37 5.53 -33.86
CA GLU A 206 2.42 6.63 -33.91
C GLU A 206 1.09 6.21 -34.52
N ASN A 207 1.13 5.55 -35.69
CA ASN A 207 -0.07 5.06 -36.35
C ASN A 207 -0.75 3.96 -35.55
N GLN A 208 0.01 3.08 -34.90
CA GLN A 208 -0.53 2.05 -34.01
C GLN A 208 -1.28 2.70 -32.84
N ARG A 209 -0.68 3.68 -32.15
CA ARG A 209 -1.35 4.39 -31.06
C ARG A 209 -2.62 5.12 -31.49
N ALA A 210 -2.62 5.74 -32.67
CA ALA A 210 -3.81 6.41 -33.20
C ALA A 210 -4.96 5.41 -33.42
N GLN A 211 -4.66 4.23 -33.99
CA GLN A 211 -5.63 3.15 -34.15
C GLN A 211 -6.12 2.60 -32.81
N ASP A 212 -5.22 2.44 -31.84
CA ASP A 212 -5.55 1.91 -30.53
C ASP A 212 -6.56 2.81 -29.79
N VAL A 213 -6.43 4.14 -29.89
CA VAL A 213 -7.34 5.09 -29.23
C VAL A 213 -8.77 5.01 -29.77
N ASP A 214 -8.94 5.03 -31.09
CA ASP A 214 -10.28 5.08 -31.70
C ASP A 214 -11.04 3.75 -31.62
N SER A 215 -10.33 2.64 -31.36
CA SER A 215 -10.89 1.29 -31.35
C SER A 215 -10.86 0.59 -29.99
N VAL A 216 -10.42 1.28 -28.94
CA VAL A 216 -10.29 0.66 -27.61
C VAL A 216 -11.67 0.34 -27.02
N GLU A 217 -11.86 -0.92 -26.64
CA GLU A 217 -12.89 -1.33 -25.68
C GLU A 217 -12.19 -1.63 -24.35
N PRO A 218 -12.07 -0.63 -23.46
CA PRO A 218 -11.26 -0.77 -22.26
C PRO A 218 -11.99 -1.60 -21.20
N GLU A 219 -11.25 -2.47 -20.51
CA GLU A 219 -11.72 -3.13 -19.29
C GLU A 219 -11.75 -2.13 -18.13
N VAL A 220 -10.85 -1.13 -18.16
CA VAL A 220 -10.73 -0.10 -17.14
C VAL A 220 -10.70 1.29 -17.77
N LEU A 221 -11.65 2.14 -17.40
CA LEU A 221 -11.65 3.56 -17.72
C LEU A 221 -11.01 4.36 -16.58
N ILE A 222 -9.95 5.11 -16.88
CA ILE A 222 -9.23 5.94 -15.93
C ILE A 222 -9.60 7.40 -16.17
N ILE A 223 -10.13 8.06 -15.14
CA ILE A 223 -10.49 9.48 -15.19
C ILE A 223 -9.35 10.31 -14.60
N GLY A 224 -8.66 11.06 -15.46
CA GLY A 224 -7.52 11.92 -15.16
C GLY A 224 -6.18 11.32 -15.61
N GLY A 225 -5.51 12.00 -16.54
CA GLY A 225 -4.15 11.75 -17.04
C GLY A 225 -3.06 12.49 -16.26
N GLY A 226 -3.30 12.76 -14.97
CA GLY A 226 -2.26 13.15 -14.03
C GLY A 226 -1.37 11.97 -13.62
N GLN A 227 -0.41 12.20 -12.72
CA GLN A 227 0.57 11.18 -12.31
C GLN A 227 -0.05 9.87 -11.79
N ASN A 228 -1.17 9.95 -11.04
CA ASN A 228 -1.85 8.76 -10.52
C ASN A 228 -2.50 7.94 -11.63
N GLY A 229 -3.14 8.59 -12.61
CA GLY A 229 -3.76 7.90 -13.74
C GLY A 229 -2.72 7.27 -14.66
N LEU A 230 -1.60 7.96 -14.90
CA LEU A 230 -0.46 7.41 -15.65
C LEU A 230 0.17 6.22 -14.93
N ALA A 231 0.38 6.32 -13.61
CA ALA A 231 0.92 5.22 -12.81
C ALA A 231 0.00 4.00 -12.83
N LEU A 232 -1.32 4.20 -12.69
CA LEU A 232 -2.29 3.13 -12.78
C LEU A 232 -2.27 2.48 -14.16
N ALA A 233 -2.36 3.26 -15.24
CA ALA A 233 -2.31 2.73 -16.61
C ALA A 233 -1.05 1.91 -16.89
N ALA A 234 0.12 2.38 -16.42
CA ALA A 234 1.37 1.63 -16.55
C ALA A 234 1.29 0.26 -15.85
N ARG A 235 0.73 0.20 -14.64
CA ARG A 235 0.52 -1.07 -13.90
C ARG A 235 -0.51 -1.97 -14.57
N LEU A 236 -1.62 -1.41 -15.08
CA LEU A 236 -2.64 -2.18 -15.82
C LEU A 236 -2.06 -2.78 -17.10
N ASN A 237 -1.26 -2.02 -17.84
CA ASN A 237 -0.55 -2.50 -19.02
C ASN A 237 0.42 -3.64 -18.68
N ALA A 238 1.17 -3.51 -17.59
CA ALA A 238 2.04 -4.58 -17.09
C ALA A 238 1.24 -5.81 -16.64
N LEU A 239 -0.04 -5.68 -16.28
CA LEU A 239 -0.93 -6.80 -15.98
C LEU A 239 -1.71 -7.30 -17.21
N GLY A 240 -1.47 -6.73 -18.40
CA GLY A 240 -2.16 -7.10 -19.64
C GLY A 240 -3.60 -6.61 -19.75
N MET A 241 -4.02 -5.67 -18.91
CA MET A 241 -5.38 -5.15 -18.91
C MET A 241 -5.54 -3.97 -19.86
N LYS A 242 -6.57 -4.03 -20.70
CA LYS A 242 -6.92 -2.93 -21.62
C LYS A 242 -7.49 -1.77 -20.83
N ASN A 243 -6.89 -0.60 -20.99
CA ASN A 243 -7.33 0.60 -20.29
C ASN A 243 -7.34 1.82 -21.22
N LEU A 244 -8.19 2.79 -20.86
CA LEU A 244 -8.28 4.08 -21.53
C LEU A 244 -8.21 5.18 -20.48
N ILE A 245 -7.30 6.14 -20.66
CA ILE A 245 -7.25 7.36 -19.86
C ILE A 245 -8.04 8.45 -20.57
N ILE A 246 -8.93 9.10 -19.84
CA ILE A 246 -9.59 10.34 -20.27
C ILE A 246 -9.16 11.49 -19.36
N ASP A 247 -8.74 12.62 -19.94
CA ASP A 247 -8.46 13.85 -19.19
C ASP A 247 -9.19 15.02 -19.84
N HIS A 248 -9.66 15.94 -19.01
CA HIS A 248 -10.22 17.22 -19.45
C HIS A 248 -9.14 18.18 -19.94
N SER A 249 -7.92 18.04 -19.41
CA SER A 249 -6.78 18.83 -19.82
C SER A 249 -6.40 18.40 -21.20
N GLU A 250 -6.15 19.40 -22.01
CA GLU A 250 -5.72 19.15 -23.35
C GLU A 250 -4.35 18.40 -23.36
N GLU A 251 -3.46 18.64 -22.36
CA GLU A 251 -2.09 18.08 -22.25
C GLU A 251 -1.88 17.16 -21.04
N ILE A 252 -1.15 16.04 -21.23
CA ILE A 252 -0.69 15.21 -20.11
C ILE A 252 0.20 16.03 -19.17
N GLY A 253 -0.05 15.94 -17.87
CA GLY A 253 0.73 16.66 -16.86
C GLY A 253 0.45 18.17 -16.81
N ALA A 254 -0.59 18.67 -17.49
CA ALA A 254 -0.98 20.08 -17.42
C ALA A 254 -1.20 20.57 -15.97
N VAL A 255 -1.65 19.68 -15.07
CA VAL A 255 -1.80 19.95 -13.63
C VAL A 255 -0.50 20.38 -12.95
N TRP A 256 0.65 19.96 -13.47
CA TRP A 256 1.98 20.34 -12.98
C TRP A 256 2.50 21.59 -13.66
N LYS A 257 2.28 21.73 -14.98
CA LYS A 257 2.70 22.90 -15.76
C LYS A 257 2.01 24.20 -15.34
N LYS A 258 0.77 24.11 -14.84
CA LYS A 258 -0.07 25.27 -14.45
C LYS A 258 0.08 25.68 -12.98
N ARG A 259 1.09 25.14 -12.26
CA ARG A 259 1.35 25.51 -10.86
C ARG A 259 2.15 26.81 -10.79
N TYR A 260 2.24 27.34 -9.56
CA TYR A 260 2.97 28.58 -9.29
C TYR A 260 4.46 28.44 -9.62
N GLU A 261 5.09 29.56 -10.01
CA GLU A 261 6.45 29.61 -10.60
C GLU A 261 7.53 28.94 -9.72
N TYR A 262 7.42 29.07 -8.41
CA TYR A 262 8.40 28.54 -7.44
C TYR A 262 8.04 27.16 -6.89
N LEU A 263 7.22 26.38 -7.60
CA LEU A 263 6.91 25.01 -7.17
C LEU A 263 8.19 24.16 -7.15
N SER A 264 8.51 23.64 -5.97
CA SER A 264 9.47 22.56 -5.76
C SER A 264 8.78 21.43 -5.02
N LEU A 265 9.03 20.19 -5.43
CA LEU A 265 8.58 19.02 -4.67
C LEU A 265 9.39 18.93 -3.36
N HIS A 266 8.73 18.44 -2.31
CA HIS A 266 9.31 18.31 -0.96
C HIS A 266 9.68 16.87 -0.60
N PHE A 267 9.28 15.91 -1.44
CA PHE A 267 9.69 14.52 -1.31
C PHE A 267 11.03 14.28 -1.99
N PRO A 268 11.82 13.32 -1.51
CA PRO A 268 13.01 12.89 -2.22
C PRO A 268 12.61 12.24 -3.54
N HIS A 269 13.43 12.41 -4.59
CA HIS A 269 13.09 11.96 -5.96
C HIS A 269 12.68 10.48 -6.05
N TRP A 270 13.27 9.60 -5.24
CA TRP A 270 12.93 8.16 -5.25
C TRP A 270 11.48 7.88 -4.82
N ALA A 271 10.83 8.79 -4.09
CA ALA A 271 9.43 8.67 -3.71
C ALA A 271 8.48 9.14 -4.83
N ASP A 272 9.01 9.82 -5.84
CA ASP A 272 8.26 10.39 -6.98
C ASP A 272 8.45 9.58 -8.27
N ASP A 273 9.11 8.41 -8.21
CA ASP A 273 9.26 7.50 -9.34
C ASP A 273 7.88 7.06 -9.89
N LEU A 274 7.71 7.13 -11.21
CA LEU A 274 6.57 6.46 -11.86
C LEU A 274 6.86 4.96 -11.99
N PRO A 275 5.82 4.09 -11.99
CA PRO A 275 6.01 2.67 -12.25
C PRO A 275 6.80 2.44 -13.54
N TYR A 276 7.88 1.67 -13.43
CA TYR A 276 8.78 1.31 -14.55
C TYR A 276 9.54 2.50 -15.16
N PHE A 277 9.48 3.68 -14.56
CA PHE A 277 10.14 4.88 -15.07
C PHE A 277 10.78 5.66 -13.90
N PRO A 278 11.93 5.19 -13.39
CA PRO A 278 12.61 5.83 -12.28
C PRO A 278 13.10 7.22 -12.68
N TYR A 279 13.20 8.12 -11.70
CA TYR A 279 13.77 9.44 -11.88
C TYR A 279 15.21 9.32 -12.43
N PRO A 280 15.63 10.20 -13.35
CA PRO A 280 16.99 10.14 -13.91
C PRO A 280 18.07 10.16 -12.83
N LYS A 281 19.01 9.22 -12.93
CA LYS A 281 20.22 9.22 -12.09
C LYS A 281 21.12 10.37 -12.54
N HIS A 282 21.55 11.22 -11.60
CA HIS A 282 22.58 12.24 -11.82
C HIS A 282 23.97 11.64 -11.62
#